data_AF-A0A972CA49-F1
#
_entry.id   AF-A0A972CA49-F1
#
_cell.length_a   1.000
_cell.length_b   1.000
_cell.length_c   1.000
_cell.angle_alpha   90.00
_cell.angle_beta   90.00
_cell.angle_gamma   90.00
#
_symmetry.space_group_name_H-M   'P 1'
#
loop_
_entity.id
_entity.type
_entity.pdbx_description
1 polymer ?
#
loop_
_entity_poly.entity_id
_entity_poly.type
_entity_poly.pdbx_seq_one_letter_code
_entity_poly.pdbx_strand_id
1 'polypeptide(L)'
;MDNLELKAEDVEKILKEHEDFFSSGKTKDINFRLQQLRKLKEGIKKYEAKIIEALQKDLGKHPFESYTTEIGFVLMSITYTMKNLKSWAKPKKVKTPYVLFPSRSKIVYEPYGTVLIIAPFNYPFQLVIEPLIGAIAAGNCA
;
A
#
# COMPACT_ATOMS: atom_id res chain seq x y z
N MET A 1 -28.97 -3.05 4.90
CA MET A 1 -27.61 -2.47 4.86
C MET A 1 -27.83 -1.02 4.52
N ASP A 2 -27.58 -0.11 5.45
CA ASP A 2 -27.63 1.31 5.16
C ASP A 2 -26.58 1.61 4.08
N ASN A 3 -27.02 2.22 2.99
CA ASN A 3 -26.12 2.75 1.98
C ASN A 3 -25.32 3.87 2.66
N LEU A 4 -24.07 3.59 3.04
CA LEU A 4 -23.14 4.59 3.53
C LEU A 4 -22.62 5.36 2.31
N GLU A 5 -23.45 6.27 1.81
CA GLU A 5 -23.06 7.20 0.75
C GLU A 5 -22.20 8.29 1.39
N LEU A 6 -20.92 8.33 1.02
CA LEU A 6 -20.00 9.35 1.50
C LEU A 6 -20.38 10.71 0.92
N LYS A 7 -20.43 11.74 1.76
CA LYS A 7 -20.64 13.13 1.34
C LYS A 7 -19.30 13.84 1.16
N ALA A 8 -19.31 15.01 0.52
CA ALA A 8 -18.11 15.82 0.33
C ALA A 8 -17.42 16.15 1.66
N GLU A 9 -18.20 16.43 2.71
CA GLU A 9 -17.66 16.73 4.04
C GLU A 9 -16.95 15.52 4.67
N ASP A 10 -17.39 14.30 4.38
CA ASP A 10 -16.74 13.07 4.86
C ASP A 10 -15.38 12.88 4.19
N VAL A 11 -15.27 13.20 2.89
CA VAL A 11 -14.02 13.12 2.14
C VAL A 11 -13.00 14.13 2.66
N GLU A 12 -13.42 15.37 2.89
CA GLU A 12 -12.56 16.41 3.47
C GLU A 12 -12.02 15.99 4.84
N LYS A 13 -12.88 15.37 5.66
CA LYS A 13 -12.47 14.84 6.97
C LYS A 13 -11.44 13.71 6.84
N ILE A 14 -11.65 12.75 5.96
CA ILE A 14 -10.69 11.64 5.73
C ILE A 14 -9.34 12.17 5.26
N LEU A 15 -9.33 13.13 4.32
CA LEU A 15 -8.10 13.76 3.85
C LEU A 15 -7.36 14.46 4.99
N LYS A 16 -8.09 15.16 5.84
CA LYS A 16 -7.51 15.84 7.00
C LYS A 16 -6.89 14.86 8.00
N GLU A 17 -7.57 13.76 8.28
CA GLU A 17 -7.05 12.69 9.16
C GLU A 17 -5.77 12.06 8.58
N HIS A 18 -5.71 11.84 7.27
CA HIS A 18 -4.51 11.34 6.59
C HIS A 18 -3.35 12.34 6.66
N GLU A 19 -3.60 13.63 6.41
CA GLU A 19 -2.58 14.67 6.52
C GLU A 19 -2.01 14.78 7.93
N ASP A 20 -2.87 14.80 8.94
CA ASP A 20 -2.46 14.91 10.34
C ASP A 20 -1.68 13.66 10.77
N PHE A 21 -2.13 12.46 10.36
CA PHE A 21 -1.42 11.22 10.65
C PHE A 21 -0.06 11.13 9.95
N PHE A 22 0.02 11.52 8.67
CA PHE A 22 1.29 11.56 7.94
C PHE A 22 2.27 12.55 8.58
N SER A 23 1.77 13.73 8.97
CA SER A 23 2.56 14.78 9.63
C SER A 23 3.12 14.35 10.98
N SER A 24 2.49 13.37 11.65
CA SER A 24 3.04 12.77 12.88
C SER A 24 4.35 12.00 12.66
N GLY A 25 4.72 11.71 11.42
CA GLY A 25 5.95 11.02 11.05
C GLY A 25 5.93 9.50 11.29
N LYS A 26 4.85 8.94 11.84
CA LYS A 26 4.72 7.50 12.14
C LYS A 26 4.92 6.62 10.91
N THR A 27 4.44 7.05 9.75
CA THR A 27 4.57 6.29 8.49
C THR A 27 6.01 6.20 7.99
N LYS A 28 6.91 7.08 8.47
CA LYS A 28 8.34 7.02 8.11
C LYS A 28 9.04 5.81 8.74
N ASP A 29 8.56 5.31 9.88
CA ASP A 29 9.15 4.15 10.56
C ASP A 29 8.94 2.85 9.77
N ILE A 30 10.02 2.11 9.52
CA ILE A 30 9.98 0.88 8.73
C ILE A 30 9.20 -0.23 9.46
N ASN A 31 9.26 -0.30 10.79
CA ASN A 31 8.55 -1.35 11.53
C ASN A 31 7.04 -1.13 11.48
N PHE A 32 6.59 0.13 11.55
CA PHE A 32 5.20 0.51 11.32
C PHE A 32 4.71 0.04 9.95
N ARG A 33 5.48 0.31 8.88
CA ARG A 33 5.14 -0.13 7.51
C ARG A 33 5.02 -1.65 7.41
N LEU A 34 6.00 -2.38 7.97
CA LEU A 34 5.97 -3.85 8.03
C LEU A 34 4.76 -4.38 8.82
N GLN A 35 4.36 -3.70 9.90
CA GLN A 35 3.19 -4.07 10.67
C GLN A 35 1.90 -3.84 9.87
N GLN A 36 1.77 -2.74 9.13
CA GLN A 36 0.59 -2.50 8.30
C GLN A 36 0.49 -3.52 7.17
N LEU A 37 1.61 -3.88 6.52
CA LEU A 37 1.64 -4.96 5.52
C LEU A 37 1.22 -6.32 6.10
N ARG A 38 1.61 -6.63 7.34
CA ARG A 38 1.14 -7.86 8.04
C ARG A 38 -0.36 -7.83 8.28
N LYS A 39 -0.88 -6.73 8.82
CA LYS A 39 -2.32 -6.55 9.06
C LYS A 39 -3.12 -6.65 7.77
N LEU A 40 -2.63 -6.06 6.68
CA LEU A 40 -3.23 -6.18 5.36
C LEU A 40 -3.28 -7.64 4.93
N LYS A 41 -2.15 -8.36 4.98
CA LYS A 41 -2.08 -9.79 4.65
C LYS A 41 -3.06 -10.65 5.46
N GLU A 42 -3.13 -10.42 6.77
CA GLU A 42 -4.04 -11.14 7.68
C GLU A 42 -5.50 -10.81 7.39
N GLY A 43 -5.82 -9.53 7.12
CA GLY A 43 -7.15 -9.10 6.70
C GLY A 43 -7.58 -9.79 5.42
N ILE A 44 -6.75 -9.79 4.38
CA ILE A 44 -7.05 -10.44 3.10
C ILE A 44 -7.35 -11.93 3.31
N LYS A 45 -6.50 -12.65 4.07
CA LYS A 45 -6.73 -14.06 4.39
C LYS A 45 -8.03 -14.30 5.15
N LYS A 46 -8.34 -13.44 6.12
CA LYS A 46 -9.57 -13.53 6.92
C LYS A 46 -10.83 -13.35 6.05
N TYR A 47 -10.75 -12.50 5.03
CA TYR A 47 -11.89 -12.16 4.16
C TYR A 47 -11.86 -12.87 2.81
N GLU A 48 -10.93 -13.81 2.57
CA GLU A 48 -10.72 -14.49 1.29
C GLU A 48 -12.01 -15.04 0.69
N ALA A 49 -12.77 -15.82 1.45
CA ALA A 49 -14.03 -16.41 0.98
C ALA A 49 -15.05 -15.35 0.55
N LYS A 50 -15.15 -14.23 1.28
CA LYS A 50 -16.06 -13.12 0.95
C LYS A 50 -15.62 -12.36 -0.29
N ILE A 51 -14.30 -12.22 -0.50
CA ILE A 51 -13.75 -11.59 -1.70
C ILE A 51 -14.08 -12.46 -2.93
N ILE A 52 -13.89 -13.77 -2.84
CA ILE A 52 -14.24 -14.71 -3.91
C ILE A 52 -15.74 -14.66 -4.22
N GLU A 53 -16.60 -14.68 -3.19
CA GLU A 53 -18.05 -14.58 -3.35
C GLU A 53 -18.45 -13.28 -4.07
N ALA A 54 -17.86 -12.14 -3.69
CA ALA A 54 -18.11 -10.85 -4.35
C ALA A 54 -17.66 -10.86 -5.82
N LEU A 55 -16.46 -11.36 -6.11
CA LEU A 55 -15.93 -11.45 -7.48
C LEU A 55 -16.79 -12.36 -8.36
N GLN A 56 -17.31 -13.46 -7.81
CA GLN A 56 -18.24 -14.33 -8.52
C GLN A 56 -19.57 -13.63 -8.79
N LYS A 57 -20.09 -12.89 -7.82
CA LYS A 57 -21.37 -12.17 -7.96
C LYS A 57 -21.28 -11.04 -8.98
N ASP A 58 -20.20 -10.27 -8.95
CA ASP A 58 -20.08 -9.05 -9.75
C ASP A 58 -19.53 -9.33 -11.16
N LEU A 59 -18.64 -10.31 -11.30
CA LEU A 59 -17.92 -10.59 -12.55
C LEU A 59 -18.10 -12.02 -13.06
N GLY A 60 -18.79 -12.89 -12.33
CA GLY A 60 -18.93 -14.31 -12.70
C GLY A 60 -17.62 -15.11 -12.60
N LYS A 61 -16.57 -14.57 -11.97
CA LYS A 61 -15.26 -15.22 -11.90
C LYS A 61 -15.34 -16.54 -11.14
N HIS A 62 -14.73 -17.58 -11.71
CA HIS A 62 -14.60 -18.86 -11.03
C HIS A 62 -13.72 -18.71 -9.78
N PRO A 63 -13.96 -19.43 -8.66
CA PRO A 63 -13.16 -19.31 -7.43
C PRO A 63 -11.65 -19.46 -7.64
N PHE A 64 -11.24 -20.40 -8.50
CA PHE A 64 -9.83 -20.60 -8.84
C PHE A 64 -9.20 -19.39 -9.56
N GLU A 65 -9.93 -18.79 -10.49
CA GLU A 65 -9.47 -17.59 -11.21
C GLU A 65 -9.41 -16.39 -10.25
N SER A 66 -10.43 -16.22 -9.42
CA SER A 66 -10.47 -15.19 -8.38
C SER A 66 -9.26 -15.28 -7.44
N TYR A 67 -8.91 -16.50 -7.02
CA TYR A 67 -7.74 -16.68 -6.18
C TYR A 67 -6.43 -16.41 -6.91
N THR A 68 -6.23 -17.00 -8.10
CA THR A 68 -4.94 -16.90 -8.79
C THR A 68 -4.64 -15.51 -9.35
N THR A 69 -5.66 -14.80 -9.85
CA THR A 69 -5.49 -13.48 -10.46
C THR A 69 -5.62 -12.33 -9.47
N GLU A 70 -6.38 -12.51 -8.38
CA GLU A 70 -6.67 -11.39 -7.47
C GLU A 70 -6.02 -11.56 -6.10
N ILE A 71 -6.36 -12.63 -5.38
CA ILE A 71 -6.00 -12.77 -3.96
C ILE A 71 -4.58 -13.29 -3.78
N GLY A 72 -4.26 -14.43 -4.39
CA GLY A 72 -2.96 -15.07 -4.31
C GLY A 72 -1.84 -14.18 -4.84
N PHE A 73 -2.12 -13.42 -5.91
CA PHE A 73 -1.22 -12.43 -6.48
C PHE A 73 -0.79 -11.39 -5.43
N VAL A 74 -1.74 -10.72 -4.80
CA VAL A 74 -1.42 -9.66 -3.82
C VAL A 74 -0.83 -10.22 -2.52
N LEU A 75 -1.23 -11.43 -2.08
CA LEU A 75 -0.62 -12.08 -0.92
C LEU A 75 0.87 -12.41 -1.16
N MET A 76 1.21 -12.81 -2.39
CA MET A 76 2.60 -13.00 -2.81
C MET A 76 3.34 -11.65 -2.85
N SER A 77 2.74 -10.61 -3.43
CA SER A 77 3.33 -9.27 -3.48
C SER A 77 3.60 -8.68 -2.09
N ILE A 78 2.66 -8.79 -1.14
CA ILE A 78 2.86 -8.37 0.26
C ILE A 78 4.05 -9.10 0.87
N THR A 79 4.13 -10.42 0.68
CA THR A 79 5.21 -11.24 1.25
C THR A 79 6.57 -10.84 0.68
N TYR A 80 6.65 -10.66 -0.64
CA TYR A 80 7.85 -10.20 -1.32
C TYR A 80 8.26 -8.80 -0.85
N THR A 81 7.31 -7.88 -0.76
CA THR A 81 7.52 -6.51 -0.29
C THR A 81 8.06 -6.50 1.12
N MET A 82 7.44 -7.21 2.06
CA MET A 82 7.91 -7.29 3.45
C MET A 82 9.34 -7.82 3.56
N LYS A 83 9.70 -8.82 2.73
CA LYS A 83 11.05 -9.42 2.72
C LYS A 83 12.12 -8.41 2.29
N ASN A 84 11.79 -7.52 1.36
CA ASN A 84 12.76 -6.61 0.74
C ASN A 84 12.71 -5.17 1.27
N LEU A 85 11.64 -4.77 1.97
CA LEU A 85 11.37 -3.39 2.35
C LEU A 85 12.53 -2.70 3.09
N LYS A 86 13.18 -3.40 4.03
CA LYS A 86 14.34 -2.85 4.77
C LYS A 86 15.51 -2.48 3.85
N SER A 87 15.72 -3.27 2.80
CA SER A 87 16.76 -3.01 1.81
C SER A 87 16.39 -1.82 0.93
N TRP A 88 15.15 -1.78 0.44
CA TRP A 88 14.65 -0.71 -0.42
C TRP A 88 14.64 0.65 0.25
N ALA A 89 14.27 0.73 1.53
CA ALA A 89 14.21 1.98 2.27
C ALA A 89 15.58 2.51 2.73
N LYS A 90 16.66 1.74 2.60
CA LYS A 90 17.99 2.12 3.12
C LYS A 90 18.60 3.24 2.26
N PRO A 91 19.16 4.31 2.88
CA PRO A 91 19.89 5.32 2.15
C PRO A 91 21.05 4.74 1.32
N LYS A 92 21.15 5.16 0.07
CA LYS A 92 22.19 4.69 -0.87
C LYS A 92 23.32 5.71 -0.94
N LYS A 93 24.53 5.32 -0.55
CA LYS A 93 25.73 6.15 -0.76
C LYS A 93 26.00 6.31 -2.25
N VAL A 94 26.35 7.52 -2.68
CA VAL A 94 26.73 7.81 -4.07
C VAL A 94 28.07 8.53 -4.12
N LYS A 95 28.77 8.38 -5.25
CA LYS A 95 30.11 8.96 -5.44
C LYS A 95 30.03 10.48 -5.27
N THR A 96 30.93 11.03 -4.45
CA THR A 96 31.06 12.48 -4.28
C THR A 96 32.28 12.94 -5.08
N PRO A 97 32.15 13.95 -5.96
CA PRO A 97 33.28 14.55 -6.65
C PRO A 97 34.35 15.03 -5.67
N TYR A 98 35.62 14.86 -6.04
CA TYR A 98 36.74 15.21 -5.16
C TYR A 98 36.78 16.70 -4.79
N VAL A 99 36.33 17.58 -5.69
CA VAL A 99 36.23 19.02 -5.46
C VAL A 99 35.31 19.40 -4.30
N LEU A 100 34.44 18.48 -3.84
CA LEU A 100 33.54 18.69 -2.70
C LEU A 100 34.07 18.05 -1.41
N PHE A 101 35.29 17.51 -1.39
CA PHE A 101 35.89 16.94 -0.19
C PHE A 101 35.95 17.99 0.94
N PRO A 102 35.55 17.67 2.19
CA PRO A 102 35.29 16.34 2.78
C PRO A 102 33.83 15.86 2.76
N SER A 103 32.97 16.43 1.91
CA SER A 103 31.53 16.12 1.87
C SER A 103 31.22 14.67 1.48
N ARG A 104 30.01 14.21 1.80
CA ARG A 104 29.48 12.88 1.44
C ARG A 104 28.11 13.00 0.82
N SER A 105 27.86 12.21 -0.23
CA SER A 105 26.59 12.19 -0.96
C SER A 105 25.81 10.90 -0.69
N LYS A 106 24.50 11.02 -0.51
CA LYS A 106 23.56 9.90 -0.33
C LYS A 106 22.22 10.21 -1.00
N ILE A 107 21.54 9.17 -1.47
CA ILE A 107 20.14 9.20 -1.87
C ILE A 107 19.32 8.68 -0.68
N VAL A 108 18.31 9.46 -0.29
CA VAL A 108 17.32 9.08 0.73
C VAL A 108 15.98 9.00 0.03
N TYR A 109 15.25 7.91 0.26
CA TYR A 109 13.90 7.73 -0.28
C TYR A 109 12.89 8.14 0.79
N GLU A 110 12.07 9.13 0.47
CA GLU A 110 11.06 9.66 1.38
C GLU A 110 9.66 9.49 0.77
N PRO A 111 8.63 9.26 1.61
CA PRO A 111 7.25 9.21 1.14
C PRO A 111 6.78 10.55 0.60
N TYR A 112 5.83 10.50 -0.34
CA TYR A 112 5.19 11.70 -0.89
C TYR A 112 4.19 12.33 0.09
N GLY A 113 3.45 11.52 0.86
CA GLY A 113 2.39 12.02 1.73
C GLY A 113 1.15 11.14 1.71
N THR A 114 0.01 11.77 1.44
CA THR A 114 -1.26 11.09 1.16
C THR A 114 -1.39 10.85 -0.33
N VAL A 115 -1.72 9.62 -0.74
CA VAL A 115 -1.86 9.24 -2.15
C VAL A 115 -3.26 8.69 -2.41
N LEU A 116 -3.78 8.96 -3.60
CA LEU A 116 -5.07 8.43 -4.07
C LEU A 116 -4.84 7.23 -4.99
N ILE A 117 -5.59 6.15 -4.77
CA ILE A 117 -5.60 4.97 -5.62
C ILE A 117 -7.00 4.86 -6.25
N ILE A 118 -7.05 4.85 -7.58
CA ILE A 118 -8.28 4.64 -8.35
C ILE A 118 -8.09 3.35 -9.14
N ALA A 119 -9.01 2.40 -8.99
CA ALA A 119 -8.95 1.11 -9.67
C ALA A 119 -10.13 0.92 -10.62
N PRO A 120 -9.93 0.21 -11.74
CA PRO A 120 -11.00 -0.17 -12.66
C PRO A 120 -11.74 -1.43 -12.18
N PHE A 121 -12.84 -1.77 -12.86
CA PHE A 121 -13.77 -2.83 -12.45
C PHE A 121 -13.35 -4.26 -12.80
N ASN A 122 -12.37 -4.47 -13.68
CA ASN A 122 -12.07 -5.79 -14.27
C ASN A 122 -11.20 -6.70 -13.37
N TYR A 123 -10.36 -6.10 -12.52
CA TYR A 123 -9.68 -6.77 -11.41
C TYR A 123 -9.82 -5.90 -10.16
N PRO A 124 -11.05 -5.78 -9.64
CA PRO A 124 -11.43 -4.71 -8.72
C PRO A 124 -10.74 -4.86 -7.36
N PHE A 125 -10.21 -6.03 -7.03
CA PHE A 125 -9.47 -6.24 -5.80
C PHE A 125 -7.97 -6.04 -6.03
N GLN A 126 -7.39 -6.72 -7.01
CA GLN A 126 -5.94 -6.67 -7.26
C GLN A 126 -5.46 -5.27 -7.64
N LEU A 127 -6.21 -4.54 -8.46
CA LEU A 127 -5.81 -3.20 -8.92
C LEU A 127 -5.97 -2.11 -7.86
N VAL A 128 -6.69 -2.37 -6.77
CA VAL A 128 -6.69 -1.51 -5.58
C VAL A 128 -5.53 -1.88 -4.65
N ILE A 129 -5.41 -3.19 -4.35
CA ILE A 129 -4.51 -3.66 -3.31
C ILE A 129 -3.05 -3.62 -3.75
N GLU A 130 -2.73 -3.92 -5.02
CA GLU A 130 -1.34 -3.90 -5.49
C GLU A 130 -0.69 -2.51 -5.37
N PRO A 131 -1.32 -1.41 -5.83
CA PRO A 131 -0.80 -0.06 -5.56
C PRO A 131 -0.77 0.29 -4.07
N LEU A 132 -1.74 -0.17 -3.28
CA LEU A 132 -1.80 0.09 -1.84
C LEU A 132 -0.60 -0.53 -1.11
N ILE A 133 -0.15 -1.72 -1.51
CA ILE A 133 1.09 -2.34 -1.00
C ILE A 133 2.28 -1.40 -1.22
N GLY A 134 2.39 -0.83 -2.42
CA GLY A 134 3.42 0.15 -2.77
C GLY A 134 3.33 1.42 -1.92
N ALA A 135 2.13 1.97 -1.73
CA ALA A 135 1.89 3.16 -0.92
C ALA A 135 2.33 2.94 0.54
N ILE A 136 1.92 1.84 1.16
CA ILE A 136 2.29 1.48 2.54
C ILE A 136 3.81 1.26 2.64
N ALA A 137 4.40 0.54 1.68
CA ALA A 137 5.83 0.26 1.64
C ALA A 137 6.66 1.55 1.54
N ALA A 138 6.23 2.50 0.70
CA ALA A 138 6.88 3.80 0.55
C ALA A 138 6.71 4.71 1.79
N GLY A 139 5.72 4.44 2.64
CA GLY A 139 5.45 5.20 3.87
C GLY A 139 4.41 6.31 3.67
N ASN A 140 3.53 6.16 2.69
CA ASN A 140 2.42 7.07 2.43
C ASN A 140 1.16 6.67 3.23
N CYS A 141 0.21 7.60 3.35
CA CYS A 141 -1.18 7.30 3.68
C CYS A 141 -1.97 7.10 2.37
N ALA A 142 -3.00 6.26 2.39
CA ALA A 142 -3.85 5.95 1.24
C ALA A 142 -5.21 5.43 1.72
#